data_AF-X0Y2F8-F1
#
_entry.id   AF-X0Y2F8-F1
#
_cell.length_a   1.000
_cell.length_b   1.000
_cell.length_c   1.000
_cell.angle_alpha   90.00
_cell.angle_beta   90.00
_cell.angle_gamma   90.00
#
_symmetry.space_group_name_H-M   'P 1'
#
loop_
_entity.id
_entity.type
_entity.pdbx_description
1 polymer ?
#
loop_
_entity_poly.entity_id
_entity_poly.type
_entity_poly.pdbx_seq_one_letter_code
_entity_poly.pdbx_strand_id
1 'polypeptide(L)' 'MTAMTSLTESKVWIIDGNPTAENLAGLLADKLQAAMANHNDIIISKLVLWETPTCSATWERSS' A
#
# COMPACT_ATOMS: atom_id res chain seq x y z
N MET A 1 -2.20 -30.17 26.60
CA MET A 1 -1.85 -30.22 25.18
C MET A 1 -2.17 -28.85 24.59
N THR A 2 -1.15 -28.01 24.41
CA THR A 2 -1.34 -26.65 23.90
C THR A 2 -1.12 -26.71 22.38
N ALA A 3 -2.19 -26.64 21.61
CA ALA A 3 -2.09 -26.53 20.16
C ALA A 3 -1.51 -25.15 19.84
N MET A 4 -0.27 -25.13 19.33
CA MET A 4 0.31 -23.93 18.74
C MET A 4 -0.46 -23.63 17.46
N THR A 5 -1.27 -22.57 17.49
CA THR A 5 -1.90 -22.01 16.29
C THR A 5 -0.80 -21.44 15.41
N SER A 6 -0.28 -22.26 14.49
CA SER A 6 0.53 -21.78 13.39
C SER A 6 -0.35 -20.86 12.55
N LEU A 7 -0.17 -19.56 12.70
CA LEU A 7 -0.71 -18.57 11.77
C LEU A 7 0.01 -18.80 10.44
N THR A 8 -0.50 -19.71 9.62
CA THR A 8 -0.05 -19.83 8.23
C THR A 8 -0.34 -18.50 7.56
N GLU A 9 0.71 -17.70 7.30
CA GLU A 9 0.59 -16.46 6.54
C GLU A 9 -0.16 -16.76 5.25
N SER A 10 -1.31 -16.11 5.07
CA SER A 10 -2.08 -16.21 3.84
C SER A 10 -1.26 -15.59 2.72
N LYS A 11 -1.04 -16.35 1.64
CA LYS A 11 -0.41 -15.84 0.39
C LYS A 11 -1.31 -14.86 -0.37
N VAL A 12 -2.53 -14.64 0.09
CA VAL A 12 -3.54 -13.81 -0.56
C VAL A 12 -3.92 -12.66 0.37
N TRP A 13 -3.79 -11.45 -0.14
CA TRP A 13 -4.28 -10.23 0.49
C TRP A 13 -5.58 -9.81 -0.18
N ILE A 14 -6.63 -9.65 0.63
CA ILE A 14 -7.93 -9.17 0.16
C ILE A 14 -7.92 -7.65 0.29
N ILE A 15 -8.24 -6.97 -0.80
CA ILE A 15 -8.41 -5.51 -0.85
C ILE A 15 -9.78 -5.18 -1.42
N ASP A 16 -10.31 -4.02 -1.05
CA ASP A 16 -11.55 -3.51 -1.62
C ASP A 16 -11.28 -2.94 -3.02
N GLY A 17 -12.05 -3.41 -4.00
CA GLY A 17 -11.95 -2.95 -5.38
C GLY A 17 -10.99 -3.76 -6.26
N ASN A 18 -10.77 -3.27 -7.48
CA ASN A 18 -9.93 -3.93 -8.47
C ASN A 18 -8.44 -3.68 -8.15
N PRO A 19 -7.57 -4.71 -8.05
CA PRO A 19 -6.16 -4.55 -7.73
C PRO A 19 -5.31 -4.07 -8.91
N THR A 20 -5.71 -2.97 -9.55
CA THR A 20 -4.88 -2.29 -10.57
C THR A 20 -3.76 -1.50 -9.90
N ALA A 21 -2.69 -1.19 -10.64
CA ALA A 21 -1.62 -0.37 -10.10
C ALA A 21 -2.07 0.99 -9.57
N GLU A 22 -3.04 1.63 -10.20
CA GLU A 22 -3.57 2.93 -9.77
C GLU A 22 -4.23 2.82 -8.40
N ASN A 23 -5.11 1.83 -8.22
CA ASN A 23 -5.79 1.60 -6.95
C ASN A 23 -4.81 1.19 -5.85
N LEU A 24 -3.82 0.35 -6.17
CA LEU A 24 -2.77 -0.03 -5.24
C LEU A 24 -1.88 1.14 -4.85
N ALA A 25 -1.53 2.02 -5.81
CA ALA A 25 -0.73 3.22 -5.53
C ALA A 25 -1.46 4.16 -4.55
N GLY A 26 -2.76 4.37 -4.73
CA GLY A 26 -3.59 5.13 -3.79
C GLY A 26 -3.66 4.47 -2.41
N LEU A 27 -3.97 3.17 -2.36
CA LEU A 27 -4.05 2.42 -1.10
C LEU A 27 -2.73 2.47 -0.30
N LEU A 28 -1.60 2.36 -0.99
CA LEU A 28 -0.28 2.45 -0.36
C LEU A 28 0.04 3.87 0.09
N ALA A 29 -0.38 4.89 -0.66
CA ALA A 29 -0.19 6.28 -0.26
C ALA A 29 -0.94 6.60 1.04
N ASP A 30 -2.19 6.13 1.17
CA ASP A 30 -3.00 6.29 2.39
C ASP A 30 -2.35 5.57 3.58
N LYS A 31 -1.91 4.32 3.39
CA LYS A 31 -1.20 3.56 4.43
C LYS A 31 0.11 4.23 4.84
N LEU A 32 0.87 4.75 3.89
CA LEU A 32 2.12 5.44 4.17
C LEU A 32 1.88 6.74 4.92
N GLN A 33 0.87 7.53 4.53
CA GLN A 33 0.49 8.74 5.27
C GLN A 33 0.05 8.43 6.70
N ALA A 34 -0.75 7.38 6.91
CA ALA A 34 -1.14 6.94 8.25
C ALA A 34 0.08 6.51 9.09
N ALA A 35 1.02 5.77 8.49
CA ALA A 35 2.26 5.36 9.16
C ALA A 35 3.15 6.56 9.51
N MET A 36 3.13 7.61 8.69
CA MET A 36 3.91 8.83 8.87
C MET A 36 3.17 9.91 9.68
N ALA A 37 1.98 9.63 10.22
CA ALA A 37 1.14 10.63 10.90
C ALA A 37 1.80 11.28 12.13
N ASN A 38 2.80 10.61 12.74
CA ASN A 38 3.57 11.17 13.86
C ASN A 38 4.80 11.99 13.41
N HIS A 39 5.06 12.06 12.10
CA HIS A 39 6.15 12.80 11.48
C HIS A 39 5.59 14.01 10.72
N ASN A 40 5.27 15.07 11.46
CA ASN A 40 4.63 16.28 10.91
C ASN A 40 5.50 17.03 9.89
N ASP A 41 6.79 16.70 9.81
CA ASP A 41 7.76 17.26 8.88
C ASP A 41 7.89 16.48 7.57
N ILE A 42 7.24 15.31 7.46
CA ILE A 42 7.34 14.46 6.27
C ILE A 42 6.01 14.43 5.53
N ILE A 43 6.04 14.89 4.27
CA ILE A 43 4.87 14.90 3.39
C ILE A 43 5.12 13.95 2.22
N ILE A 44 4.27 12.94 2.09
CA ILE A 44 4.24 12.09 0.91
C ILE A 44 3.60 12.87 -0.23
N SER A 45 4.43 13.30 -1.19
CA SER A 45 4.01 14.10 -2.36
C SER A 45 3.68 13.24 -3.58
N LYS A 46 4.39 12.12 -3.75
CA LYS A 46 4.28 11.23 -4.90
C LYS A 46 4.59 9.78 -4.51
N LEU A 47 3.84 8.86 -5.08
CA LEU A 47 4.10 7.43 -5.02
C LEU A 47 4.01 6.86 -6.43
N VAL A 48 5.01 6.07 -6.83
CA VAL A 48 5.01 5.37 -8.12
C VAL A 48 5.02 3.88 -7.84
N LEU A 49 4.10 3.16 -8.46
CA LEU A 49 3.99 1.71 -8.39
C LEU A 49 4.21 1.13 -9.77
N TRP A 50 5.21 0.26 -9.90
CA TRP A 50 5.55 -0.42 -11.14
C TRP A 50 4.97 -1.84 -11.13
N GLU A 51 4.07 -2.15 -12.06
CA GLU A 51 3.63 -3.54 -12.30
C GLU A 51 4.73 -4.31 -13.04
N THR A 52 5.39 -3.61 -13.97
CA THR A 52 6.52 -4.10 -14.75
C THR A 52 7.53 -2.95 -14.93
N PRO A 53 8.76 -3.22 -15.43
CA PRO A 53 9.74 -2.16 -15.66
C PRO A 53 9.27 -1.02 -16.58
N THR A 54 8.29 -1.26 -17.44
CA THR A 54 7.78 -0.27 -18.42
C THR A 54 6.33 0.13 -18.19
N CYS A 55 5.66 -0.38 -17.15
CA CYS A 55 4.27 -0.05 -16.83
C CYS A 55 4.14 0.31 -15.34
N SER A 56 3.67 1.52 -15.08
CA SER A 56 3.55 2.05 -13.73
C SER A 56 2.34 2.97 -13.58
N ALA A 57 1.77 2.99 -12.39
CA ALA A 57 0.83 4.01 -11.97
C ALA A 57 1.51 5.01 -11.03
N THR A 58 1.04 6.25 -11.05
CA THR A 58 1.48 7.29 -10.13
C THR A 58 0.30 7.82 -9.35
N TRP A 59 0.44 7.86 -8.04
CA TRP A 59 -0.38 8.66 -7.15
C TRP A 59 0.36 9.96 -6.83
N GLU A 60 -0.33 11.10 -6.98
CA GLU A 60 0.20 12.42 -6.61
C GLU A 60 -0.77 13.11 -5.65
N ARG A 61 -0.21 13.79 -4.65
CA ARG A 61 -1.02 14.56 -3.70
C ARG A 61 -1.69 15.71 -4.44
N SER A 62 -3.03 15.73 -4.43
CA SER A 62 -3.79 16.90 -4.89
C SER A 62 -3.48 18.08 -3.98
N SER A 63 -3.14 19.22 -4.59
CA SER A 63 -2.72 20.45 -3.91
C SER A 63 -3.80 21.03 -3.01
#